data_AF-A0A7X5QDG6-F1
#
_entry.id   AF-A0A7X5QDG6-F1
#
_cell.length_a   1.000
_cell.length_b   1.000
_cell.length_c   1.000
_cell.angle_alpha   90.00
_cell.angle_beta   90.00
_cell.angle_gamma   90.00
#
_symmetry.space_group_name_H-M   'P 1'
#
loop_
_entity.id
_entity.type
_entity.pdbx_description
1 polymer ?
#
loop_
_entity_poly.entity_id
_entity_poly.type
_entity_poly.pdbx_seq_one_letter_code
_entity_poly.pdbx_strand_id
1 'polypeptide(L)'
;MKKHTVLLKDRLDKIHVLSAKSGVPLRRFLKENYIPQDSILCYVNDKITDDQSYVVKESDKIVLDMVRAYQLPEYCRTLRLWEDDGVEVTQENTDSIYTKRILWFKENGICDLKQTQFNEDSFVKYIDDMFVQGILTKSLIKENDKIILALSGGRDSLALLYLLRRNVDKLPKHELIGVTVADTAASGADVKVAAEAIANLGESAPLKTWGEFTHVSPLWTITKKELTLYLKIVAPEHHSKQGSPTDYDRGDHNRDINYFIADLLSGVWPGLGFNFFESLERLYKNYNIENPKYDICDNCGITYTHAYGDDFDNRKFRHVCNHCSYLIEIGEMPLMKSIG
;
A
#
# COMPACT_ATOMS: atom_id res chain seq x y z
N MET A 1 -42.18 -2.90 -3.20
CA MET A 1 -42.07 -3.49 -1.84
C MET A 1 -42.04 -2.33 -0.85
N LYS A 2 -42.65 -2.47 0.33
CA LYS A 2 -42.49 -1.48 1.41
C LYS A 2 -41.10 -1.59 2.03
N LYS A 3 -40.56 -0.46 2.52
CA LYS A 3 -39.41 -0.42 3.44
C LYS A 3 -39.96 -0.55 4.88
N HIS A 4 -39.27 -1.29 5.74
CA HIS A 4 -39.63 -1.51 7.14
C HIS A 4 -38.47 -1.08 8.04
N THR A 5 -38.78 -0.41 9.14
CA THR A 5 -37.78 0.16 10.05
C THR A 5 -37.11 -0.93 10.88
N VAL A 6 -35.79 -1.02 10.78
CA VAL A 6 -34.93 -1.78 11.69
C VAL A 6 -34.16 -0.78 12.54
N LEU A 7 -34.14 -0.97 13.86
CA LEU A 7 -33.34 -0.14 14.77
C LEU A 7 -32.08 -0.90 15.15
N LEU A 8 -30.91 -0.29 14.97
CA LEU A 8 -29.65 -0.79 15.53
C LEU A 8 -29.25 0.09 16.72
N LYS A 9 -29.10 -0.48 17.91
CA LYS A 9 -28.50 0.22 19.06
C LYS A 9 -27.00 -0.09 19.12
N ASP A 10 -26.16 0.94 19.18
CA ASP A 10 -24.71 0.76 19.40
C ASP A 10 -24.37 0.64 20.89
N ARG A 11 -23.09 0.40 21.22
CA ARG A 11 -22.59 0.32 22.61
C ARG A 11 -22.33 1.70 23.25
N LEU A 12 -22.79 2.79 22.64
CA LEU A 12 -22.75 4.18 23.10
C LEU A 12 -24.17 4.76 23.25
N ASP A 13 -25.17 3.87 23.36
CA ASP A 13 -26.61 4.16 23.46
C ASP A 13 -27.21 4.97 22.29
N LYS A 14 -26.51 5.03 21.14
CA LYS A 14 -27.04 5.63 19.92
C LYS A 14 -27.97 4.66 19.20
N ILE A 15 -29.08 5.18 18.67
CA ILE A 15 -30.02 4.41 17.86
C ILE A 15 -29.91 4.84 16.39
N HIS A 16 -29.62 3.88 15.52
CA HIS A 16 -29.47 4.04 14.09
C HIS A 16 -30.67 3.40 13.37
N VAL A 17 -31.17 4.08 12.34
CA VAL A 17 -32.44 3.73 11.68
C VAL A 17 -32.14 3.18 10.28
N LEU A 18 -32.44 1.90 10.06
CA LEU A 18 -32.16 1.19 8.81
C LEU A 18 -33.47 0.71 8.15
N SER A 19 -33.40 0.38 6.85
CA SER A 19 -34.56 -0.01 6.04
C SER A 19 -34.45 -1.43 5.50
N ALA A 20 -35.22 -2.37 6.08
CA ALA A 20 -35.38 -3.72 5.54
C ALA A 20 -36.49 -3.80 4.48
N LYS A 21 -36.48 -4.87 3.68
CA LYS A 21 -37.57 -5.26 2.77
C LYS A 21 -38.23 -6.54 3.34
N SER A 22 -39.56 -6.57 3.39
CA SER A 22 -40.29 -7.79 3.76
C SER A 22 -40.00 -8.95 2.80
N GLY A 23 -39.96 -10.18 3.31
CA GLY A 23 -39.59 -11.40 2.57
C GLY A 23 -38.08 -11.65 2.45
N VAL A 24 -37.21 -10.77 2.97
CA VAL A 24 -35.76 -10.96 2.97
C VAL A 24 -35.31 -11.72 4.24
N PRO A 25 -34.46 -12.75 4.14
CA PRO A 25 -33.84 -13.40 5.30
C PRO A 25 -32.98 -12.42 6.10
N LEU A 26 -33.02 -12.45 7.43
CA LEU A 26 -32.34 -11.45 8.25
C LEU A 26 -30.82 -11.49 8.08
N ARG A 27 -30.19 -12.67 8.04
CA ARG A 27 -28.79 -12.84 7.62
C ARG A 27 -28.41 -12.14 6.32
N ARG A 28 -29.34 -12.04 5.36
CA ARG A 28 -29.12 -11.34 4.08
C ARG A 28 -29.20 -9.83 4.28
N PHE A 29 -30.17 -9.32 5.04
CA PHE A 29 -30.24 -7.91 5.41
C PHE A 29 -28.98 -7.47 6.16
N LEU A 30 -28.52 -8.24 7.15
CA LEU A 30 -27.29 -7.96 7.92
C LEU A 30 -26.07 -7.88 7.00
N LYS A 31 -25.90 -8.85 6.09
CA LYS A 31 -24.83 -8.83 5.08
C LYS A 31 -24.93 -7.65 4.12
N GLU A 32 -26.12 -7.31 3.63
CA GLU A 32 -26.36 -6.16 2.74
C GLU A 32 -26.15 -4.80 3.44
N ASN A 33 -26.23 -4.75 4.78
CA ASN A 33 -25.93 -3.57 5.60
C ASN A 33 -24.56 -3.65 6.29
N TYR A 34 -23.71 -4.62 5.93
CA TYR A 34 -22.35 -4.81 6.48
C TYR A 34 -22.29 -5.03 8.00
N ILE A 35 -23.37 -5.52 8.63
CA ILE A 35 -23.45 -5.82 10.06
C ILE A 35 -22.95 -7.25 10.32
N PRO A 36 -21.87 -7.47 11.09
CA PRO A 36 -21.44 -8.82 11.45
C PRO A 36 -22.43 -9.49 12.42
N GLN A 37 -22.79 -10.74 12.17
CA GLN A 37 -23.77 -11.47 13.00
C GLN A 37 -23.28 -11.60 14.46
N ASP A 38 -22.02 -11.98 14.68
CA ASP A 38 -21.37 -12.07 16.00
C ASP A 38 -21.14 -10.72 16.72
N SER A 39 -21.69 -9.62 16.17
CA SER A 39 -21.65 -8.28 16.76
C SER A 39 -22.94 -7.83 17.42
N ILE A 40 -24.06 -8.55 17.22
CA ILE A 40 -25.40 -8.15 17.66
C ILE A 40 -26.15 -9.26 18.43
N LEU A 41 -27.25 -8.87 19.07
CA LEU A 41 -28.40 -9.74 19.36
C LEU A 41 -29.62 -9.20 18.60
N CYS A 42 -30.36 -10.07 17.92
CA CYS A 42 -31.60 -9.71 17.24
C CYS A 42 -32.82 -9.92 18.16
N TYR A 43 -33.66 -8.89 18.25
CA TYR A 43 -34.98 -8.92 18.86
C TYR A 43 -36.03 -8.64 17.79
N VAL A 44 -37.00 -9.54 17.63
CA VAL A 44 -38.17 -9.33 16.76
C VAL A 44 -39.43 -9.35 17.61
N ASN A 45 -40.17 -8.24 17.62
CA ASN A 45 -41.34 -8.03 18.48
C ASN A 45 -41.01 -8.38 19.95
N ASP A 46 -39.93 -7.75 20.44
CA ASP A 46 -39.40 -7.83 21.81
C ASP A 46 -38.91 -9.23 22.26
N LYS A 47 -38.70 -10.17 21.32
CA LYS A 47 -38.18 -11.52 21.59
C LYS A 47 -36.86 -11.79 20.87
N ILE A 48 -35.88 -12.32 21.61
CA ILE A 48 -34.61 -12.81 21.03
C ILE A 48 -34.93 -13.83 19.92
N THR A 49 -34.34 -13.61 18.75
CA THR A 49 -34.65 -14.34 17.52
C THR A 49 -33.36 -14.67 16.79
N ASP A 50 -33.24 -15.90 16.28
CA ASP A 50 -32.10 -16.32 15.45
C ASP A 50 -32.10 -15.57 14.11
N ASP A 51 -31.09 -14.73 13.89
CA ASP A 51 -30.94 -13.96 12.65
C ASP A 51 -30.51 -14.82 11.45
N GLN A 52 -29.98 -16.02 11.68
CA GLN A 52 -29.58 -16.93 10.61
C GLN A 52 -30.80 -17.50 9.87
N SER A 53 -31.85 -17.94 10.58
CA SER A 53 -33.05 -18.53 9.97
C SER A 53 -34.20 -17.56 9.71
N TYR A 54 -34.28 -16.42 10.42
CA TYR A 54 -35.45 -15.54 10.35
C TYR A 54 -35.65 -14.87 8.97
N VAL A 55 -36.92 -14.57 8.64
CA VAL A 55 -37.33 -13.83 7.44
C VAL A 55 -38.25 -12.67 7.85
N VAL A 56 -37.88 -11.46 7.45
CA VAL A 56 -38.56 -10.20 7.83
C VAL A 56 -39.99 -10.17 7.30
N LYS A 57 -40.97 -9.85 8.15
CA LYS A 57 -42.40 -9.71 7.80
C LYS A 57 -42.84 -8.25 7.82
N GLU A 58 -43.98 -7.94 7.20
CA GLU A 58 -44.44 -6.53 7.09
C GLU A 58 -44.77 -5.86 8.44
N SER A 59 -45.09 -6.64 9.47
CA SER A 59 -45.52 -6.17 10.79
C SER A 59 -44.42 -6.16 11.86
N ASP A 60 -43.21 -6.59 11.53
CA ASP A 60 -42.16 -6.83 12.53
C ASP A 60 -41.50 -5.54 13.02
N LYS A 61 -41.45 -5.36 14.34
CA LYS A 61 -40.50 -4.46 14.99
C LYS A 61 -39.18 -5.20 15.18
N ILE A 62 -38.15 -4.83 14.44
CA ILE A 62 -36.81 -5.45 14.53
C ILE A 62 -35.85 -4.48 15.22
N VAL A 63 -35.22 -4.96 16.29
CA VAL A 63 -34.19 -4.25 17.03
C VAL A 63 -32.94 -5.12 17.09
N LEU A 64 -31.80 -4.55 16.73
CA LEU A 64 -30.49 -5.18 16.73
C LEU A 64 -29.64 -4.47 17.81
N ASP A 65 -29.26 -5.16 18.87
CA ASP A 65 -28.47 -4.57 19.95
C ASP A 65 -27.03 -5.02 19.84
N MET A 66 -26.10 -4.08 19.61
CA MET A 66 -24.68 -4.41 19.49
C MET A 66 -24.11 -4.92 20.82
N VAL A 67 -23.46 -6.08 20.78
CA VAL A 67 -22.71 -6.67 21.91
C VAL A 67 -21.19 -6.39 21.83
N ARG A 68 -20.72 -5.71 20.78
CA ARG A 68 -19.31 -5.32 20.59
C ARG A 68 -19.16 -3.80 20.57
N ALA A 69 -18.13 -3.29 21.24
CA ALA A 69 -17.88 -1.86 21.38
C ALA A 69 -16.95 -1.32 20.28
N TYR A 70 -17.46 -1.22 19.05
CA TYR A 70 -16.79 -0.53 17.95
C TYR A 70 -17.79 0.29 17.13
N GLN A 71 -17.32 1.38 16.51
CA GLN A 71 -18.14 2.40 15.83
C GLN A 71 -18.62 1.95 14.43
N LEU A 72 -19.21 0.74 14.34
CA LEU A 72 -19.71 0.16 13.09
C LEU A 72 -20.60 1.11 12.28
N PRO A 73 -21.61 1.79 12.86
CA PRO A 73 -22.42 2.76 12.13
C PRO A 73 -21.59 3.87 11.48
N GLU A 74 -20.63 4.42 12.22
CA GLU A 74 -19.81 5.53 11.76
C GLU A 74 -18.84 5.09 10.67
N TYR A 75 -18.27 3.89 10.77
CA TYR A 75 -17.46 3.29 9.70
C TYR A 75 -18.30 3.00 8.44
N CYS A 76 -19.51 2.46 8.57
CA CYS A 76 -20.39 2.20 7.43
C CYS A 76 -20.78 3.49 6.69
N ARG A 77 -21.09 4.57 7.41
CA ARG A 77 -21.34 5.91 6.83
C ARG A 77 -20.11 6.50 6.18
N THR A 78 -18.98 6.46 6.89
CA THR A 78 -17.66 6.91 6.41
C THR A 78 -17.30 6.26 5.08
N LEU A 79 -17.61 4.97 4.92
CA LEU A 79 -17.36 4.20 3.71
C LEU A 79 -18.47 4.32 2.64
N ARG A 80 -19.50 5.15 2.86
CA ARG A 80 -20.71 5.28 2.02
C ARG A 80 -21.44 3.95 1.78
N LEU A 81 -21.38 3.05 2.76
CA LEU A 81 -22.10 1.78 2.77
C LEU A 81 -23.52 1.94 3.30
N TRP A 82 -23.74 2.94 4.16
CA TRP A 82 -25.06 3.43 4.56
C TRP A 82 -25.25 4.85 4.02
N GLU A 83 -26.48 5.17 3.61
CA GLU A 83 -26.90 6.51 3.19
C GLU A 83 -27.33 7.31 4.44
N ASP A 84 -26.64 8.42 4.74
CA ASP A 84 -27.20 9.52 5.54
C ASP A 84 -27.51 10.68 4.58
N ASP A 85 -28.64 11.37 4.76
CA ASP A 85 -28.99 12.61 4.02
C ASP A 85 -28.06 13.82 4.34
N GLY A 86 -27.05 13.63 5.20
CA GLY A 86 -26.22 14.68 5.78
C GLY A 86 -24.71 14.60 5.47
N VAL A 87 -24.25 13.61 4.71
CA VAL A 87 -22.91 13.68 4.09
C VAL A 87 -23.04 14.57 2.86
N GLU A 88 -22.31 15.68 2.81
CA GLU A 88 -22.24 16.49 1.57
C GLU A 88 -21.90 15.58 0.40
N VAL A 89 -22.80 15.50 -0.57
CA VAL A 89 -22.55 14.83 -1.84
C VAL A 89 -21.38 15.59 -2.47
N THR A 90 -20.18 15.02 -2.36
CA THR A 90 -18.96 15.50 -3.02
C THR A 90 -19.34 15.87 -4.43
N GLN A 91 -19.29 17.17 -4.75
CA GLN A 91 -19.91 17.73 -5.94
C GLN A 91 -19.52 16.87 -7.16
N GLU A 92 -20.48 16.62 -8.05
CA GLU A 92 -20.24 15.91 -9.30
C GLU A 92 -19.43 16.80 -10.26
N ASN A 93 -18.18 17.02 -9.89
CA ASN A 93 -17.16 17.66 -10.69
C ASN A 93 -16.78 16.67 -11.80
N THR A 94 -17.37 16.88 -12.97
CA THR A 94 -17.21 16.07 -14.18
C THR A 94 -15.75 15.91 -14.61
N ASP A 95 -14.88 16.82 -14.15
CA ASP A 95 -13.51 16.95 -14.59
C ASP A 95 -12.53 16.27 -13.60
N SER A 96 -13.06 15.64 -12.54
CA SER A 96 -12.29 14.95 -11.50
C SER A 96 -11.87 13.54 -11.93
N ILE A 97 -10.59 13.38 -12.27
CA ILE A 97 -9.98 12.09 -12.63
C ILE A 97 -9.63 11.19 -11.42
N TYR A 98 -9.46 11.78 -10.23
CA TYR A 98 -9.00 11.06 -9.04
C TYR A 98 -9.53 11.67 -7.75
N THR A 99 -9.85 10.82 -6.77
CA THR A 99 -10.22 11.24 -5.41
C THR A 99 -9.25 10.60 -4.42
N LYS A 100 -8.40 11.39 -3.77
CA LYS A 100 -7.64 10.92 -2.60
C LYS A 100 -8.62 10.79 -1.43
N ARG A 101 -8.47 9.72 -0.66
CA ARG A 101 -9.25 9.44 0.55
C ARG A 101 -8.27 9.01 1.64
N ILE A 102 -8.33 9.64 2.83
CA ILE A 102 -7.46 9.33 3.97
C ILE A 102 -8.29 9.35 5.25
N LEU A 103 -8.31 8.23 5.96
CA LEU A 103 -8.81 8.15 7.34
C LEU A 103 -7.75 8.74 8.27
N TRP A 104 -8.07 9.89 8.86
CA TRP A 104 -7.17 10.72 9.63
C TRP A 104 -7.51 10.66 11.12
N PHE A 105 -6.61 10.08 11.92
CA PHE A 105 -6.79 9.97 13.37
C PHE A 105 -6.42 11.28 14.08
N LYS A 106 -7.29 11.72 14.98
CA LYS A 106 -7.05 12.81 15.95
C LYS A 106 -6.44 12.22 17.23
N GLU A 107 -5.79 13.07 18.01
CA GLU A 107 -5.17 12.70 19.30
C GLU A 107 -6.17 12.15 20.32
N ASN A 108 -7.46 12.53 20.20
CA ASN A 108 -8.55 12.01 21.04
C ASN A 108 -9.12 10.66 20.56
N GLY A 109 -8.48 9.99 19.59
CA GLY A 109 -8.90 8.69 19.07
C GLY A 109 -10.05 8.72 18.04
N ILE A 110 -10.65 9.88 17.78
CA ILE A 110 -11.66 10.05 16.72
C ILE A 110 -10.96 10.06 15.35
N CYS A 111 -11.54 9.41 14.35
CA CYS A 111 -11.06 9.45 12.97
C CYS A 111 -12.01 10.24 12.06
N ASP A 112 -11.45 11.09 11.20
CA ASP A 112 -12.17 11.79 10.13
C ASP A 112 -11.79 11.17 8.79
N LEU A 113 -12.75 10.95 7.87
CA LEU A 113 -12.39 10.67 6.48
C LEU A 113 -12.24 11.98 5.69
N LYS A 114 -10.98 12.35 5.43
CA LYS A 114 -10.64 13.45 4.55
C LYS A 114 -10.68 12.98 3.10
N GLN A 115 -11.28 13.77 2.22
CA GLN A 115 -11.35 13.52 0.78
C GLN A 115 -10.90 14.74 -0.02
N THR A 116 -10.31 14.53 -1.19
CA THR A 116 -9.95 15.61 -2.13
C THR A 116 -10.06 15.07 -3.55
N GLN A 117 -10.84 15.76 -4.39
CA GLN A 117 -10.97 15.51 -5.83
C GLN A 117 -9.89 16.28 -6.60
N PHE A 118 -9.44 15.72 -7.71
CA PHE A 118 -8.40 16.29 -8.57
C PHE A 118 -8.71 16.08 -10.05
N ASN A 119 -8.54 17.14 -10.85
CA ASN A 119 -8.38 17.06 -12.31
C ASN A 119 -6.91 16.77 -12.67
N GLU A 120 -6.55 16.66 -13.96
CA GLU A 120 -5.19 16.31 -14.41
C GLU A 120 -4.10 17.22 -13.82
N ASP A 121 -4.20 18.55 -13.97
CA ASP A 121 -3.19 19.49 -13.48
C ASP A 121 -3.03 19.45 -11.96
N SER A 122 -4.15 19.47 -11.22
CA SER A 122 -4.12 19.45 -9.75
C SER A 122 -3.66 18.10 -9.20
N PHE A 123 -3.93 17.01 -9.91
CA PHE A 123 -3.43 15.67 -9.56
C PHE A 123 -1.93 15.58 -9.75
N VAL A 124 -1.41 15.98 -10.93
CA VAL A 124 0.03 15.95 -11.20
C VAL A 124 0.78 16.82 -10.20
N LYS A 125 0.30 18.04 -9.93
CA LYS A 125 0.87 18.91 -8.89
C LYS A 125 0.82 18.28 -7.50
N TYR A 126 -0.29 17.65 -7.12
CA TYR A 126 -0.42 16.97 -5.83
C TYR A 126 0.61 15.85 -5.65
N ILE A 127 0.85 15.03 -6.68
CA ILE A 127 1.87 13.97 -6.62
C ILE A 127 3.28 14.56 -6.60
N ASP A 128 3.59 15.55 -7.44
CA ASP A 128 4.88 16.26 -7.45
C ASP A 128 5.19 16.90 -6.09
N ASP A 129 4.24 17.63 -5.49
CA ASP A 129 4.44 18.34 -4.22
C ASP A 129 4.46 17.37 -3.02
N MET A 130 3.63 16.31 -2.99
CA MET A 130 3.69 15.28 -1.94
C MET A 130 5.01 14.50 -1.97
N PHE A 131 5.54 14.25 -3.17
CA PHE A 131 6.82 13.59 -3.37
C PHE A 131 7.99 14.41 -2.82
N VAL A 132 8.06 15.69 -3.19
CA VAL A 132 9.06 16.65 -2.67
C VAL A 132 8.92 16.83 -1.15
N GLN A 133 7.70 16.92 -0.63
CA GLN A 133 7.46 17.01 0.81
C GLN A 133 7.96 15.76 1.55
N GLY A 134 7.70 14.57 1.02
CA GLY A 134 8.24 13.32 1.56
C GLY A 134 9.76 13.37 1.65
N ILE A 135 10.40 13.68 0.52
CA ILE A 135 11.85 13.87 0.37
C ILE A 135 12.45 14.76 1.44
N LEU A 136 11.95 16.00 1.57
CA LEU A 136 12.51 16.99 2.48
C LEU A 136 12.20 16.65 3.94
N THR A 137 10.98 16.22 4.26
CA THR A 137 10.51 15.98 5.64
C THR A 137 11.26 14.84 6.33
N LYS A 138 11.65 13.81 5.59
CA LYS A 138 12.36 12.65 6.13
C LYS A 138 13.88 12.73 5.88
N SER A 139 14.41 13.85 5.36
CA SER A 139 15.83 14.08 5.02
C SER A 139 16.42 12.98 4.12
N LEU A 140 15.65 12.65 3.09
CA LEU A 140 15.82 11.45 2.29
C LEU A 140 16.96 11.54 1.27
N ILE A 141 17.38 12.78 0.99
CA ILE A 141 18.48 13.20 0.12
C ILE A 141 19.18 14.36 0.81
N LYS A 142 20.48 14.49 0.58
CA LYS A 142 21.32 15.59 1.06
C LYS A 142 22.08 16.23 -0.10
N GLU A 143 22.50 17.48 0.09
CA GLU A 143 23.29 18.21 -0.90
C GLU A 143 24.61 17.45 -1.17
N ASN A 144 24.88 17.17 -2.45
CA ASN A 144 26.00 16.39 -2.99
C ASN A 144 25.93 14.86 -2.80
N ASP A 145 24.76 14.28 -2.48
CA ASP A 145 24.59 12.82 -2.54
C ASP A 145 24.83 12.31 -3.98
N LYS A 146 25.41 11.10 -4.11
CA LYS A 146 25.52 10.33 -5.36
C LYS A 146 24.57 9.14 -5.30
N ILE A 147 23.54 9.11 -6.15
CA ILE A 147 22.48 8.12 -6.11
C ILE A 147 22.60 7.18 -7.30
N ILE A 148 22.53 5.89 -7.04
CA ILE A 148 22.33 4.87 -8.06
C ILE A 148 20.84 4.54 -8.09
N LEU A 149 20.19 4.73 -9.25
CA LEU A 149 18.81 4.33 -9.46
C LEU A 149 18.75 3.06 -10.32
N ALA A 150 18.24 1.98 -9.72
CA ALA A 150 17.92 0.75 -10.43
C ALA A 150 16.67 0.96 -11.31
N LEU A 151 16.85 0.83 -12.63
CA LEU A 151 15.81 0.98 -13.65
C LEU A 151 15.52 -0.38 -14.28
N SER A 152 14.25 -0.80 -14.24
CA SER A 152 13.80 -2.11 -14.75
C SER A 152 12.87 -2.00 -15.97
N GLY A 153 12.66 -0.80 -16.50
CA GLY A 153 11.57 -0.50 -17.45
C GLY A 153 10.17 -0.54 -16.82
N GLY A 154 10.01 -1.17 -15.66
CA GLY A 154 8.74 -1.27 -14.94
C GLY A 154 8.26 0.06 -14.38
N ARG A 155 6.92 0.21 -14.31
CA ARG A 155 6.23 1.49 -13.99
C ARG A 155 6.72 2.22 -12.75
N ASP A 156 7.18 1.53 -11.71
CA ASP A 156 7.56 2.21 -10.47
C ASP A 156 8.93 2.89 -10.62
N SER A 157 9.91 2.20 -11.22
CA SER A 157 11.22 2.78 -11.53
C SER A 157 11.10 3.95 -12.54
N LEU A 158 10.17 3.86 -13.48
CA LEU A 158 9.87 4.93 -14.44
C LEU A 158 9.10 6.11 -13.82
N ALA A 159 8.05 5.85 -13.01
CA ALA A 159 7.29 6.91 -12.35
C ALA A 159 8.19 7.73 -11.43
N LEU A 160 9.13 7.05 -10.76
CA LEU A 160 10.15 7.68 -9.97
C LEU A 160 11.03 8.62 -10.80
N LEU A 161 11.55 8.13 -11.92
CA LEU A 161 12.35 8.90 -12.87
C LEU A 161 11.69 10.25 -13.23
N TYR A 162 10.43 10.18 -13.67
CA TYR A 162 9.66 11.39 -14.01
C TYR A 162 9.48 12.33 -12.82
N LEU A 163 9.20 11.82 -11.62
CA LEU A 163 9.07 12.63 -10.41
C LEU A 163 10.37 13.36 -10.04
N LEU A 164 11.49 12.66 -10.11
CA LEU A 164 12.80 13.20 -9.79
C LEU A 164 13.22 14.27 -10.81
N ARG A 165 13.19 13.92 -12.10
CA ARG A 165 13.58 14.85 -13.17
C ARG A 165 12.69 16.10 -13.23
N ARG A 166 11.38 15.98 -12.95
CA ARG A 166 10.44 17.12 -12.96
C ARG A 166 10.58 18.06 -11.76
N ASN A 167 11.04 17.55 -10.61
CA ASN A 167 11.12 18.32 -9.38
C ASN A 167 12.56 18.71 -9.00
N VAL A 168 13.56 18.45 -9.84
CA VAL A 168 14.99 18.68 -9.56
C VAL A 168 15.31 20.05 -8.93
N ASP A 169 14.67 21.14 -9.38
CA ASP A 169 14.84 22.50 -8.85
C ASP A 169 14.25 22.72 -7.44
N LYS A 170 13.44 21.77 -6.95
CA LYS A 170 12.86 21.72 -5.59
C LYS A 170 13.61 20.76 -4.65
N LEU A 171 14.55 19.96 -5.16
CA LEU A 171 15.30 18.97 -4.37
C LEU A 171 16.66 19.54 -3.91
N PRO A 172 17.31 18.99 -2.86
CA PRO A 172 18.74 19.23 -2.62
C PRO A 172 19.55 18.79 -3.84
N LYS A 173 20.68 19.41 -4.18
CA LYS A 173 21.47 19.02 -5.36
C LYS A 173 22.15 17.67 -5.18
N HIS A 174 22.23 16.90 -6.24
CA HIS A 174 22.72 15.52 -6.22
C HIS A 174 23.20 15.10 -7.61
N GLU A 175 23.86 13.95 -7.68
CA GLU A 175 24.26 13.26 -8.91
C GLU A 175 23.48 11.94 -9.02
N LEU A 176 22.89 11.65 -10.19
CA LEU A 176 22.28 10.33 -10.47
C LEU A 176 23.13 9.55 -11.47
N ILE A 177 23.31 8.25 -11.17
CA ILE A 177 23.67 7.22 -12.14
C ILE A 177 22.47 6.27 -12.29
N GLY A 178 21.81 6.28 -13.46
CA GLY A 178 20.80 5.29 -13.81
C GLY A 178 21.43 3.97 -14.23
N VAL A 179 21.03 2.86 -13.61
CA VAL A 179 21.58 1.52 -13.87
C VAL A 179 20.45 0.55 -14.18
N THR A 180 20.51 -0.11 -15.34
CA THR A 180 19.63 -1.22 -15.71
C THR A 180 20.41 -2.53 -15.72
N VAL A 181 19.83 -3.60 -15.17
CA VAL A 181 20.37 -4.96 -15.24
C VAL A 181 19.54 -5.72 -16.27
N ALA A 182 20.10 -5.88 -17.48
CA ALA A 182 19.46 -6.67 -18.52
C ALA A 182 19.71 -8.16 -18.27
N ASP A 183 18.69 -8.87 -17.78
CA ASP A 183 18.66 -10.33 -17.85
C ASP A 183 18.49 -10.75 -19.32
N THR A 184 19.04 -11.92 -19.67
CA THR A 184 18.67 -12.69 -20.87
C THR A 184 17.16 -12.93 -21.03
N ALA A 185 16.41 -12.91 -19.93
CA ALA A 185 14.95 -12.99 -19.91
C ALA A 185 14.22 -11.64 -20.05
N ALA A 186 14.90 -10.50 -19.89
CA ALA A 186 14.30 -9.17 -20.05
C ALA A 186 14.07 -8.88 -21.55
N SER A 187 12.91 -8.32 -21.91
CA SER A 187 12.68 -8.04 -23.34
C SER A 187 13.55 -6.87 -23.81
N GLY A 188 14.02 -6.93 -25.06
CA GLY A 188 14.79 -5.85 -25.66
C GLY A 188 14.01 -4.52 -25.75
N ALA A 189 12.68 -4.53 -25.57
CA ALA A 189 11.87 -3.33 -25.46
C ALA A 189 11.99 -2.68 -24.06
N ASP A 190 12.01 -3.45 -22.97
CA ASP A 190 12.12 -2.91 -21.61
C ASP A 190 13.50 -2.27 -21.38
N VAL A 191 14.57 -2.93 -21.85
CA VAL A 191 15.94 -2.39 -21.83
C VAL A 191 16.04 -1.12 -22.68
N LYS A 192 15.35 -1.06 -23.82
CA LYS A 192 15.31 0.13 -24.67
C LYS A 192 14.56 1.28 -24.01
N VAL A 193 13.38 1.05 -23.40
CA VAL A 193 12.63 2.07 -22.67
C VAL A 193 13.44 2.59 -21.49
N ALA A 194 14.16 1.72 -20.76
CA ALA A 194 15.10 2.16 -19.74
C ALA A 194 16.21 3.05 -20.31
N ALA A 195 16.84 2.66 -21.42
CA ALA A 195 17.92 3.44 -22.06
C ALA A 195 17.47 4.79 -22.63
N GLU A 196 16.30 4.86 -23.27
CA GLU A 196 15.71 6.11 -23.78
C GLU A 196 15.35 7.05 -22.63
N ALA A 197 14.89 6.51 -21.50
CA ALA A 197 14.62 7.28 -20.29
C ALA A 197 15.91 7.73 -19.57
N ILE A 198 16.99 6.94 -19.59
CA ILE A 198 18.32 7.27 -19.01
C ILE A 198 18.98 8.50 -19.65
N ALA A 199 18.62 8.86 -20.88
CA ALA A 199 19.33 9.88 -21.65
C ALA A 199 19.17 11.35 -21.17
N ASN A 200 18.35 11.65 -20.15
CA ASN A 200 17.96 13.04 -19.79
C ASN A 200 17.80 13.31 -18.27
N LEU A 201 18.73 12.86 -17.41
CA LEU A 201 18.49 12.69 -15.96
C LEU A 201 19.29 13.58 -14.98
N GLY A 202 18.80 13.62 -13.72
CA GLY A 202 19.43 14.16 -12.50
C GLY A 202 18.46 14.04 -11.31
N GLU A 203 18.74 13.15 -10.34
CA GLU A 203 17.72 12.50 -9.48
C GLU A 203 18.19 11.85 -8.14
N SER A 204 17.28 11.60 -7.16
CA SER A 204 17.55 11.08 -5.77
C SER A 204 16.29 11.01 -4.83
N ALA A 205 16.00 10.24 -3.75
CA ALA A 205 16.41 9.04 -2.96
C ALA A 205 15.50 8.95 -1.65
N PRO A 206 15.18 7.79 -0.97
CA PRO A 206 15.07 7.72 0.52
C PRO A 206 15.40 6.43 1.33
N LEU A 207 15.89 6.57 2.56
CA LEU A 207 17.01 5.80 3.07
C LEU A 207 16.73 4.47 3.85
N LYS A 208 17.52 3.43 3.53
CA LYS A 208 17.86 2.22 4.33
C LYS A 208 19.33 1.86 4.10
N THR A 209 20.15 1.58 5.11
CA THR A 209 21.55 1.16 4.87
C THR A 209 21.69 -0.30 4.44
N TRP A 210 22.67 -0.57 3.57
CA TRP A 210 23.12 -1.91 3.16
C TRP A 210 24.61 -1.85 2.83
N GLY A 211 25.46 -2.24 3.80
CA GLY A 211 26.89 -1.99 3.71
C GLY A 211 27.17 -0.49 3.60
N GLU A 212 27.98 -0.10 2.62
CA GLU A 212 28.30 1.30 2.32
C GLU A 212 27.15 2.06 1.62
N PHE A 213 26.23 1.34 0.98
CA PHE A 213 25.11 1.96 0.27
C PHE A 213 23.99 2.34 1.23
N THR A 214 23.25 3.40 0.86
CA THR A 214 21.93 3.65 1.44
C THR A 214 20.88 3.44 0.34
N HIS A 215 20.24 2.28 0.36
CA HIS A 215 19.13 1.87 -0.51
C HIS A 215 17.95 2.85 -0.39
N VAL A 216 17.24 3.07 -1.50
CA VAL A 216 16.30 4.18 -1.63
C VAL A 216 14.91 3.81 -2.18
N SER A 217 13.82 4.04 -1.42
CA SER A 217 12.39 3.73 -1.76
C SER A 217 11.44 4.96 -1.91
N PRO A 218 11.55 5.83 -2.93
CA PRO A 218 10.96 7.19 -2.93
C PRO A 218 9.44 7.29 -2.98
N LEU A 219 8.79 6.23 -3.44
CA LEU A 219 7.36 6.23 -3.75
C LEU A 219 6.48 5.74 -2.59
N TRP A 220 7.01 5.63 -1.37
CA TRP A 220 6.33 5.00 -0.22
C TRP A 220 5.01 5.69 0.19
N THR A 221 4.82 6.96 -0.15
CA THR A 221 3.57 7.72 0.06
C THR A 221 2.57 7.61 -1.11
N ILE A 222 3.01 7.14 -2.29
CA ILE A 222 2.25 7.18 -3.54
C ILE A 222 1.77 5.76 -3.88
N THR A 223 0.45 5.56 -4.00
CA THR A 223 -0.09 4.23 -4.34
C THR A 223 0.20 3.84 -5.79
N LYS A 224 0.23 2.53 -6.08
CA LYS A 224 0.40 1.97 -7.44
C LYS A 224 -0.62 2.54 -8.45
N LYS A 225 -1.84 2.86 -7.99
CA LYS A 225 -2.87 3.54 -8.78
C LYS A 225 -2.48 4.98 -9.13
N GLU A 226 -1.97 5.73 -8.14
CA GLU A 226 -1.51 7.11 -8.33
C GLU A 226 -0.30 7.17 -9.28
N LEU A 227 0.69 6.28 -9.10
CA LEU A 227 1.85 6.17 -10.01
C LEU A 227 1.45 5.86 -11.45
N THR A 228 0.50 4.92 -11.63
CA THR A 228 0.00 4.54 -12.96
C THR A 228 -0.77 5.68 -13.62
N LEU A 229 -1.56 6.44 -12.86
CA LEU A 229 -2.29 7.60 -13.37
C LEU A 229 -1.35 8.77 -13.70
N TYR A 230 -0.37 9.03 -12.83
CA TYR A 230 0.66 10.05 -13.02
C TYR A 230 1.46 9.80 -14.30
N LEU A 231 1.97 8.58 -14.48
CA LEU A 231 2.67 8.20 -15.73
C LEU A 231 1.80 8.34 -16.98
N LYS A 232 0.49 8.05 -16.90
CA LYS A 232 -0.41 8.22 -18.05
C LYS A 232 -0.55 9.69 -18.48
N ILE A 233 -0.30 10.65 -17.58
CA ILE A 233 -0.40 12.08 -17.85
C ILE A 233 0.97 12.68 -18.22
N VAL A 234 2.05 12.31 -17.49
CA VAL A 234 3.37 12.98 -17.65
C VAL A 234 4.35 12.27 -18.58
N ALA A 235 4.13 10.99 -18.93
CA ALA A 235 5.05 10.21 -19.76
C ALA A 235 4.44 9.91 -21.14
N PRO A 236 5.26 9.80 -22.21
CA PRO A 236 4.79 9.35 -23.52
C PRO A 236 4.10 7.99 -23.44
N GLU A 237 3.02 7.81 -24.21
CA GLU A 237 2.15 6.62 -24.14
C GLU A 237 2.94 5.30 -24.27
N HIS A 238 4.00 5.29 -25.07
CA HIS A 238 4.87 4.13 -25.28
C HIS A 238 5.75 3.76 -24.07
N HIS A 239 6.16 4.73 -23.23
CA HIS A 239 6.89 4.43 -21.99
C HIS A 239 5.99 3.77 -20.93
N SER A 240 4.67 4.00 -20.95
CA SER A 240 3.75 3.45 -19.95
C SER A 240 3.40 1.95 -20.15
N LYS A 241 3.77 1.39 -21.31
CA LYS A 241 3.40 0.05 -21.79
C LYS A 241 4.40 -1.02 -21.36
N GLN A 242 4.44 -1.28 -20.05
CA GLN A 242 5.07 -2.48 -19.50
C GLN A 242 4.40 -3.75 -20.10
N GLY A 243 5.21 -4.74 -20.46
CA GLY A 243 4.73 -6.04 -20.95
C GLY A 243 3.92 -6.84 -19.92
N SER A 244 3.33 -7.97 -20.36
CA SER A 244 2.76 -8.95 -19.43
C SER A 244 3.86 -9.52 -18.52
N PRO A 245 3.65 -9.63 -17.20
CA PRO A 245 4.62 -10.26 -16.31
C PRO A 245 4.82 -11.73 -16.72
N THR A 246 6.07 -12.17 -16.72
CA THR A 246 6.43 -13.58 -16.89
C THR A 246 6.04 -14.38 -15.64
N ASP A 247 6.10 -15.71 -15.73
CA ASP A 247 5.91 -16.57 -14.55
C ASP A 247 7.04 -16.45 -13.52
N TYR A 248 8.21 -15.90 -13.92
CA TYR A 248 9.26 -15.47 -12.99
C TYR A 248 8.87 -14.18 -12.23
N ASP A 249 8.23 -13.20 -12.89
CA ASP A 249 7.87 -11.91 -12.29
C ASP A 249 6.74 -11.99 -11.24
N ARG A 250 5.86 -12.99 -11.37
CA ARG A 250 4.72 -13.23 -10.47
C ARG A 250 5.21 -13.51 -9.05
N GLY A 251 6.17 -14.42 -8.90
CA GLY A 251 6.62 -14.90 -7.59
C GLY A 251 5.61 -15.82 -6.90
N ASP A 252 5.71 -15.92 -5.57
CA ASP A 252 4.85 -16.78 -4.75
C ASP A 252 3.39 -16.27 -4.66
N HIS A 253 2.41 -17.18 -4.73
CA HIS A 253 0.98 -16.90 -4.56
C HIS A 253 0.64 -16.16 -3.25
N ASN A 254 1.43 -16.32 -2.19
CA ASN A 254 1.26 -15.53 -0.97
C ASN A 254 1.37 -14.02 -1.22
N ARG A 255 2.14 -13.59 -2.23
CA ARG A 255 2.27 -12.17 -2.65
C ARG A 255 0.96 -11.63 -3.21
N ASP A 256 0.28 -12.38 -4.08
CA ASP A 256 -1.01 -11.97 -4.66
C ASP A 256 -2.10 -11.88 -3.60
N ILE A 257 -2.11 -12.84 -2.65
CA ILE A 257 -3.01 -12.81 -1.48
C ILE A 257 -2.73 -11.57 -0.62
N ASN A 258 -1.45 -11.24 -0.37
CA ASN A 258 -1.07 -10.03 0.37
C ASN A 258 -1.49 -8.74 -0.33
N TYR A 259 -1.35 -8.63 -1.66
CA TYR A 259 -1.87 -7.48 -2.41
C TYR A 259 -3.40 -7.39 -2.33
N PHE A 260 -4.12 -8.48 -2.53
CA PHE A 260 -5.58 -8.52 -2.44
C PHE A 260 -6.10 -8.09 -1.05
N ILE A 261 -5.47 -8.59 0.03
CA ILE A 261 -5.80 -8.19 1.41
C ILE A 261 -5.47 -6.72 1.64
N ALA A 262 -4.31 -6.23 1.18
CA ALA A 262 -3.91 -4.83 1.33
C ALA A 262 -4.84 -3.85 0.59
N ASP A 263 -5.31 -4.20 -0.61
CA ASP A 263 -6.26 -3.39 -1.39
C ASP A 263 -7.67 -3.41 -0.76
N LEU A 264 -8.15 -4.57 -0.30
CA LEU A 264 -9.41 -4.65 0.45
C LEU A 264 -9.37 -3.81 1.73
N LEU A 265 -8.32 -3.97 2.53
CA LEU A 265 -8.13 -3.18 3.75
C LEU A 265 -7.96 -1.69 3.45
N SER A 266 -7.33 -1.31 2.33
CA SER A 266 -7.24 0.09 1.88
C SER A 266 -8.58 0.66 1.39
N GLY A 267 -9.54 -0.21 1.03
CA GLY A 267 -10.93 0.14 0.80
C GLY A 267 -11.68 0.52 2.09
N VAL A 268 -11.45 -0.23 3.17
CA VAL A 268 -12.07 -0.04 4.50
C VAL A 268 -11.34 1.02 5.34
N TRP A 269 -10.04 1.17 5.15
CA TRP A 269 -9.17 2.13 5.81
C TRP A 269 -8.38 2.91 4.74
N PRO A 270 -8.97 3.96 4.13
CA PRO A 270 -8.26 4.81 3.19
C PRO A 270 -7.00 5.40 3.82
N GLY A 271 -5.85 5.26 3.16
CA GLY A 271 -4.55 5.66 3.71
C GLY A 271 -3.87 4.63 4.63
N LEU A 272 -4.35 3.38 4.67
CA LEU A 272 -3.74 2.25 5.39
C LEU A 272 -2.20 2.21 5.30
N GLY A 273 -1.65 2.21 4.08
CA GLY A 273 -0.21 2.09 3.83
C GLY A 273 0.61 3.21 4.48
N PHE A 274 0.14 4.46 4.42
CA PHE A 274 0.79 5.59 5.11
C PHE A 274 0.79 5.39 6.62
N ASN A 275 -0.35 5.02 7.20
CA ASN A 275 -0.48 4.76 8.62
C ASN A 275 0.40 3.57 9.06
N PHE A 276 0.57 2.55 8.23
CA PHE A 276 1.47 1.42 8.48
C PHE A 276 2.95 1.85 8.46
N PHE A 277 3.40 2.63 7.47
CA PHE A 277 4.79 3.12 7.42
C PHE A 277 5.11 4.06 8.61
N GLU A 278 4.22 5.00 8.93
CA GLU A 278 4.38 5.87 10.11
C GLU A 278 4.38 5.09 11.43
N SER A 279 3.52 4.07 11.56
CA SER A 279 3.48 3.21 12.75
C SER A 279 4.74 2.36 12.88
N LEU A 280 5.26 1.85 11.76
CA LEU A 280 6.51 1.08 11.72
C LEU A 280 7.72 1.95 12.08
N GLU A 281 7.81 3.17 11.57
CA GLU A 281 8.88 4.11 11.95
C GLU A 281 8.83 4.45 13.45
N ARG A 282 7.63 4.64 14.02
CA ARG A 282 7.44 4.81 15.46
C ARG A 282 7.80 3.56 16.25
N LEU A 283 7.53 2.37 15.73
CA LEU A 283 7.91 1.09 16.33
C LEU A 283 9.44 0.99 16.46
N TYR A 284 10.18 1.22 15.35
CA TYR A 284 11.65 1.22 15.34
C TYR A 284 12.28 2.32 16.22
N LYS A 285 11.59 3.46 16.42
CA LYS A 285 12.08 4.56 17.26
C LYS A 285 11.82 4.36 18.76
N ASN A 286 10.71 3.72 19.12
CA ASN A 286 10.24 3.65 20.50
C ASN A 286 10.51 2.28 21.18
N TYR A 287 10.84 1.25 20.41
CA TYR A 287 11.14 -0.09 20.90
C TYR A 287 12.54 -0.53 20.48
N ASN A 288 13.23 -1.29 21.34
CA ASN A 288 14.55 -1.82 21.05
C ASN A 288 14.45 -3.04 20.11
N ILE A 289 14.12 -2.77 18.84
CA ILE A 289 14.14 -3.77 17.76
C ILE A 289 15.60 -4.04 17.39
N GLU A 290 15.99 -5.31 17.28
CA GLU A 290 17.33 -5.66 16.82
C GLU A 290 17.53 -5.21 15.36
N ASN A 291 18.64 -4.53 15.11
CA ASN A 291 19.04 -4.16 13.76
C ASN A 291 19.53 -5.41 13.01
N PRO A 292 19.31 -5.52 11.68
CA PRO A 292 19.85 -6.62 10.89
C PRO A 292 21.38 -6.69 11.05
N LYS A 293 21.92 -7.89 11.31
CA LYS A 293 23.36 -8.12 11.23
C LYS A 293 23.78 -8.15 9.75
N TYR A 294 24.95 -7.58 9.47
CA TYR A 294 25.58 -7.60 8.15
C TYR A 294 27.01 -8.13 8.27
N ASP A 295 27.46 -8.85 7.24
CA ASP A 295 28.81 -9.42 7.13
C ASP A 295 29.27 -9.35 5.65
N ILE A 296 30.56 -9.58 5.39
CA ILE A 296 31.19 -9.45 4.07
C ILE A 296 31.43 -10.83 3.47
N CYS A 297 31.04 -11.04 2.21
CA CYS A 297 31.24 -12.30 1.51
C CYS A 297 32.74 -12.57 1.25
N ASP A 298 33.29 -13.62 1.86
CA ASP A 298 34.68 -14.05 1.69
C ASP A 298 35.05 -14.39 0.23
N ASN A 299 34.05 -14.68 -0.61
CA ASN A 299 34.24 -15.08 -2.01
C ASN A 299 34.16 -13.91 -3.01
N CYS A 300 33.40 -12.85 -2.72
CA CYS A 300 33.16 -11.75 -3.68
C CYS A 300 33.17 -10.33 -3.09
N GLY A 301 33.43 -10.18 -1.79
CA GLY A 301 33.52 -8.89 -1.11
C GLY A 301 32.18 -8.16 -0.89
N ILE A 302 31.05 -8.67 -1.38
CA ILE A 302 29.75 -8.00 -1.21
C ILE A 302 29.26 -8.10 0.24
N THR A 303 28.68 -7.02 0.76
CA THR A 303 27.93 -7.06 2.04
C THR A 303 26.64 -7.86 1.85
N TYR A 304 26.37 -8.76 2.78
CA TYR A 304 25.11 -9.51 2.88
C TYR A 304 24.51 -9.36 4.29
N THR A 305 23.28 -9.83 4.49
CA THR A 305 22.55 -9.73 5.76
C THR A 305 22.15 -11.09 6.32
N HIS A 306 22.14 -11.23 7.64
CA HIS A 306 21.62 -12.38 8.38
C HIS A 306 20.12 -12.21 8.67
N ALA A 307 19.33 -11.83 7.65
CA ALA A 307 17.93 -11.38 7.82
C ALA A 307 16.94 -12.43 8.37
N TYR A 308 17.35 -13.69 8.48
CA TYR A 308 16.56 -14.79 9.06
C TYR A 308 17.12 -15.29 10.40
N GLY A 309 18.13 -14.63 10.95
CA GLY A 309 18.88 -15.09 12.11
C GLY A 309 19.93 -16.14 11.77
N ASP A 310 20.85 -16.38 12.72
CA ASP A 310 21.95 -17.34 12.54
C ASP A 310 21.46 -18.81 12.59
N ASP A 311 20.32 -19.07 13.22
CA ASP A 311 19.70 -20.40 13.35
C ASP A 311 19.01 -20.91 12.08
N PHE A 312 18.71 -20.02 11.12
CA PHE A 312 18.11 -20.36 9.81
C PHE A 312 19.11 -20.18 8.66
N ASP A 313 20.40 -20.24 8.96
CA ASP A 313 21.45 -20.12 7.95
C ASP A 313 21.57 -21.37 7.06
N ASN A 314 20.77 -21.40 5.99
CA ASN A 314 20.76 -22.47 5.00
C ASN A 314 22.02 -22.51 4.09
N ARG A 315 23.06 -21.69 4.35
CA ARG A 315 24.28 -21.67 3.53
C ARG A 315 25.21 -22.84 3.83
N LYS A 316 25.60 -23.56 2.78
CA LYS A 316 26.61 -24.63 2.86
C LYS A 316 28.03 -24.13 3.12
N PHE A 317 28.30 -22.85 2.91
CA PHE A 317 29.62 -22.23 3.06
C PHE A 317 29.55 -21.06 4.04
N ARG A 318 30.31 -21.13 5.14
CA ARG A 318 30.42 -20.03 6.12
C ARG A 318 31.05 -18.79 5.49
N HIS A 319 30.62 -17.61 5.91
CA HIS A 319 31.09 -16.30 5.43
C HIS A 319 30.94 -16.04 3.91
N VAL A 320 30.25 -16.92 3.17
CA VAL A 320 29.90 -16.71 1.76
C VAL A 320 28.45 -16.20 1.69
N CYS A 321 28.10 -15.30 0.75
CA CYS A 321 26.70 -14.88 0.58
C CYS A 321 25.85 -15.97 -0.10
N ASN A 322 24.51 -15.90 0.00
CA ASN A 322 23.59 -16.86 -0.62
C ASN A 322 23.85 -17.03 -2.13
N HIS A 323 24.12 -15.92 -2.84
CA HIS A 323 24.33 -15.92 -4.28
C HIS A 323 25.60 -16.70 -4.69
N CYS A 324 26.76 -16.40 -4.08
CA CYS A 324 27.97 -17.18 -4.32
C CYS A 324 27.82 -18.63 -3.83
N SER A 325 27.13 -18.87 -2.71
CA SER A 325 26.90 -20.24 -2.22
C SER A 325 26.13 -21.09 -3.25
N TYR A 326 25.12 -20.50 -3.91
CA TYR A 326 24.37 -21.14 -4.97
C TYR A 326 25.21 -21.36 -6.24
N LEU A 327 25.95 -20.34 -6.70
CA LEU A 327 26.81 -20.46 -7.90
C LEU A 327 27.94 -21.48 -7.72
N ILE A 328 28.49 -21.61 -6.50
CA ILE A 328 29.47 -22.65 -6.16
C ILE A 328 28.81 -24.04 -6.16
N GLU A 329 27.58 -24.17 -5.66
CA GLU A 329 26.84 -25.45 -5.68
C GLU A 329 26.51 -25.95 -7.09
N ILE A 330 26.16 -25.07 -8.02
CA ILE A 330 25.92 -25.44 -9.42
C ILE A 330 27.19 -25.51 -10.29
N GLY A 331 28.36 -25.17 -9.72
CA GLY A 331 29.66 -25.25 -10.41
C GLY A 331 30.03 -24.05 -11.30
N GLU A 332 29.18 -23.03 -11.38
CA GLU A 332 29.39 -21.81 -12.18
C GLU A 332 30.38 -20.82 -11.53
N MET A 333 30.81 -21.06 -10.28
CA MET A 333 31.77 -20.22 -9.57
C MET A 333 32.71 -21.05 -8.68
N PRO A 334 34.04 -20.83 -8.72
CA PRO A 334 34.95 -21.46 -7.78
C PRO A 334 34.85 -20.82 -6.39
N LEU A 335 35.04 -21.63 -5.35
CA LEU A 335 35.28 -21.15 -3.99
C LEU A 335 36.72 -20.61 -3.90
N MET A 336 36.89 -19.29 -3.88
CA MET A 336 38.19 -18.62 -3.95
C MET A 336 38.99 -18.66 -2.63
N LYS A 337 38.35 -19.00 -1.51
CA LYS A 337 39.01 -19.29 -0.23
C LYS A 337 38.65 -20.68 0.25
N SER A 338 39.61 -21.60 0.23
CA SER A 338 39.49 -22.85 0.99
C SER A 338 39.51 -22.51 2.49
N ILE A 339 38.38 -22.72 3.17
CA ILE A 339 38.31 -22.62 4.64
C ILE A 339 39.13 -23.77 5.22
N GLY A 340 40.16 -23.43 5.99
CA GLY A 340 40.99 -24.36 6.76
C GLY A 340 40.85 -24.11 8.26
#